data_AF-K7K2H9-F1
#
_entry.id   AF-K7K2H9-F1
#
_cell.length_a   1.000
_cell.length_b   1.000
_cell.length_c   1.000
_cell.angle_alpha   90.00
_cell.angle_beta   90.00
_cell.angle_gamma   90.00
#
_symmetry.space_group_name_H-M   'P 1'
#
loop_
_entity.id
_entity.type
_entity.pdbx_description
1 polymer ?
#
loop_
_entity_poly.entity_id
_entity_poly.type
_entity_poly.pdbx_seq_one_letter_code
_entity_poly.pdbx_strand_id
1 'polypeptide(L)' 'MRDVHNKVYKSFSDIIEGKEGRFHETLLGKRVDYSGRSVIVVGPSVSLHRCGLPREIAIELFQTFLIRGVN' A
#
# COMPACT_ATOMS: atom_id res chain seq x y z
N MET A 1 -23.40 4.30 -24.71
CA MET A 1 -23.45 5.78 -24.68
C MET A 1 -22.03 6.31 -24.43
N ARG A 2 -21.68 7.49 -24.95
CA ARG A 2 -20.36 8.11 -24.78
C ARG A 2 -20.52 9.51 -24.20
N ASP A 3 -19.50 10.00 -23.51
CA ASP A 3 -19.46 11.37 -23.00
C ASP A 3 -19.10 12.39 -24.09
N VAL A 4 -19.01 13.67 -23.70
CA VAL A 4 -18.66 14.80 -24.59
C VAL A 4 -17.24 14.67 -25.16
N HIS A 5 -16.36 13.88 -24.53
CA HIS A 5 -15.01 13.58 -24.99
C HIS A 5 -14.92 12.25 -25.76
N ASN A 6 -16.06 11.67 -26.18
CA ASN A 6 -16.14 10.39 -26.89
C ASN A 6 -15.63 9.18 -26.08
N LYS A 7 -15.52 9.30 -24.75
CA LYS A 7 -15.18 8.19 -23.86
C LYS A 7 -16.43 7.36 -23.58
N VAL A 8 -16.31 6.04 -23.66
CA VAL A 8 -17.42 5.11 -23.37
C VAL A 8 -17.73 5.15 -21.88
N TYR A 9 -19.01 5.31 -21.53
CA TYR A 9 -19.43 5.19 -20.12
C TYR A 9 -19.19 3.76 -19.64
N LYS A 10 -18.60 3.59 -18.45
CA LYS A 10 -18.48 2.28 -17.80
C LYS A 10 -19.88 1.79 -17.42
N SER A 11 -20.26 0.63 -17.92
CA SER A 11 -21.45 -0.09 -17.47
C SER A 11 -21.24 -0.70 -16.09
N PHE A 12 -22.31 -1.20 -15.47
CA PHE A 12 -22.20 -1.92 -14.20
C PHE A 12 -21.29 -3.15 -14.30
N SER A 13 -21.37 -3.91 -15.40
CA SER A 13 -20.48 -5.05 -15.65
C SER A 13 -19.02 -4.60 -15.75
N ASP A 14 -18.74 -3.47 -16.41
CA ASP A 14 -17.37 -2.92 -16.52
C ASP A 14 -16.80 -2.43 -15.18
N ILE A 15 -17.65 -2.14 -14.19
CA ILE A 15 -17.22 -1.79 -12.83
C ILE A 15 -16.81 -3.05 -12.07
N ILE A 16 -17.43 -4.19 -12.35
CA ILE A 16 -17.15 -5.46 -11.66
C ILE A 16 -15.97 -6.17 -12.30
N GLU A 17 -15.96 -6.24 -13.63
CA GLU A 17 -15.02 -7.04 -14.42
C GLU A 17 -13.79 -6.24 -14.87
N GLY A 18 -12.74 -6.95 -15.28
CA GLY A 18 -11.50 -6.35 -15.77
C GLY A 18 -10.50 -5.97 -14.69
N LYS A 19 -9.34 -5.45 -15.11
CA LYS A 19 -8.19 -5.15 -14.23
C LYS A 19 -8.46 -4.01 -13.24
N GLU A 20 -9.18 -2.98 -13.68
CA GLU A 20 -9.69 -1.89 -12.83
C GLU A 20 -11.10 -2.20 -12.29
N GLY A 21 -11.55 -3.45 -12.44
CA GLY A 21 -12.79 -3.92 -11.87
C GLY A 21 -12.66 -4.11 -10.36
N ARG A 22 -13.80 -4.09 -9.66
CA ARG A 22 -13.85 -4.19 -8.19
C ARG A 22 -13.09 -5.41 -7.64
N PHE A 23 -13.16 -6.55 -8.32
CA PHE A 23 -12.46 -7.75 -7.85
C PHE A 23 -10.95 -7.57 -7.84
N HIS A 24 -10.37 -7.17 -8.98
CA HIS A 24 -8.92 -7.13 -9.13
C HIS A 24 -8.28 -5.90 -8.48
N GLU A 25 -8.97 -4.76 -8.47
CA GLU A 25 -8.42 -3.53 -7.91
C GLU A 25 -8.67 -3.40 -6.40
N THR A 26 -9.80 -3.90 -5.89
CA THR A 26 -10.20 -3.67 -4.49
C THR A 26 -10.30 -4.95 -3.65
N LEU A 27 -10.77 -6.07 -4.20
CA LEU A 27 -11.03 -7.26 -3.37
C LEU A 27 -9.80 -8.18 -3.24
N LEU A 28 -8.97 -8.30 -4.29
CA LEU A 28 -7.77 -9.14 -4.28
C LEU A 28 -6.52 -8.45 -3.71
N GLY A 29 -6.49 -7.12 -3.68
CA GLY A 29 -5.39 -6.35 -3.12
C GLY A 29 -5.85 -4.96 -2.74
N LYS A 30 -5.59 -4.55 -1.50
CA LYS A 30 -5.89 -3.20 -1.00
C LYS A 30 -4.61 -2.49 -0.58
N ARG A 31 -4.67 -1.17 -0.58
CA ARG A 31 -3.68 -0.37 0.14
C ARG A 31 -3.88 -0.59 1.63
N VAL A 32 -2.78 -0.66 2.36
CA VAL A 32 -2.75 -0.96 3.80
C VAL A 32 -2.04 0.15 4.54
N ASP A 33 -2.61 0.54 5.67
CA ASP A 33 -1.95 1.43 6.62
C ASP A 33 -0.77 0.71 7.30
N TYR A 34 0.05 1.47 8.02
CA TYR A 34 1.25 0.94 8.69
C TYR A 34 2.18 0.18 7.74
N SER A 35 2.35 0.69 6.51
CA SER A 35 3.26 0.13 5.52
C SER A 35 4.18 1.19 4.94
N GLY A 36 5.37 0.76 4.51
CA GLY A 36 6.40 1.63 3.95
C GLY A 36 7.22 0.90 2.90
N ARG A 37 7.94 1.65 2.07
CA ARG A 37 8.86 1.11 1.05
C ARG A 37 10.17 1.90 1.08
N SER A 38 11.29 1.19 0.96
CA SER A 38 12.62 1.79 0.88
C SER A 38 13.55 0.91 0.04
N VAL A 39 14.70 1.44 -0.35
CA VAL A 39 15.75 0.71 -1.05
C VAL A 39 16.45 -0.23 -0.09
N ILE A 40 16.67 -1.47 -0.53
CA ILE A 40 17.42 -2.46 0.23
C ILE A 40 18.93 -2.26 0.04
N VAL A 41 19.70 -2.42 1.12
CA VAL A 41 21.17 -2.33 1.13
C VAL A 41 21.74 -3.53 1.88
N VAL A 42 22.88 -4.05 1.43
CA VAL A 42 23.57 -5.18 2.08
C VAL A 42 24.06 -4.78 3.47
N GLY A 43 23.65 -5.54 4.49
CA GLY A 43 24.13 -5.44 5.87
C GLY A 43 24.90 -6.70 6.28
N PRO A 44 26.23 -6.76 6.08
CA PRO A 44 27.00 -8.00 6.22
C PRO A 44 27.13 -8.51 7.66
N SER A 45 26.90 -7.66 8.66
CA SER A 45 26.94 -7.99 10.09
C SER A 45 25.59 -8.38 10.68
N VAL A 46 24.52 -8.39 9.87
CA VAL A 46 23.14 -8.63 10.35
C VAL A 46 22.87 -10.13 10.43
N SER A 47 22.35 -10.60 11.57
CA SER A 47 21.92 -11.99 11.74
C SER A 47 20.68 -12.31 10.90
N LEU A 48 20.47 -13.59 10.56
CA LEU A 48 19.38 -14.04 9.67
C LEU A 48 17.98 -13.56 10.09
N HIS A 49 17.73 -13.37 11.38
CA HIS A 49 16.44 -12.98 11.95
C HIS A 49 16.27 -11.47 12.15
N ARG A 50 17.21 -10.64 11.68
CA ARG A 50 17.18 -9.19 11.83
C ARG A 50 17.20 -8.49 10.48
N CYS A 51 16.69 -7.25 10.47
CA CYS A 51 16.83 -6.33 9.36
C CYS A 51 17.19 -4.94 9.89
N GLY A 52 17.80 -4.11 9.03
CA GLY A 52 18.00 -2.70 9.31
C GLY A 52 16.77 -1.92 8.87
N LEU A 53 16.13 -1.21 9.80
CA LEU A 53 15.01 -0.31 9.51
C LEU A 53 15.45 1.14 9.73
N PRO A 54 15.32 2.03 8.72
CA PRO A 54 15.60 3.45 8.90
C PRO A 54 14.73 4.04 10.01
N ARG A 55 15.32 4.90 10.85
CA ARG A 55 14.67 5.45 12.03
C ARG A 55 13.42 6.25 11.67
N GLU A 56 13.48 7.01 10.59
CA GLU A 56 12.38 7.86 10.11
C GLU A 56 11.17 7.00 9.74
N ILE A 57 11.41 5.89 9.03
CA ILE A 57 10.35 4.93 8.66
C ILE A 57 9.81 4.23 9.91
N ALA A 58 10.67 3.85 10.85
CA ALA A 58 10.24 3.23 12.09
C ALA A 58 9.31 4.14 12.90
N ILE A 59 9.62 5.44 12.99
CA ILE A 59 8.78 6.40 13.73
C ILE A 59 7.38 6.48 13.11
N GLU A 60 7.28 6.57 11.79
CA GLU A 60 5.99 6.65 11.09
C GLU A 60 5.18 5.36 11.27
N LEU A 61 5.81 4.20 11.05
CA LEU A 61 5.15 2.89 11.17
C LEU A 61 4.64 2.60 12.58
N PHE A 62 5.35 3.06 13.61
CA PHE A 62 5.05 2.77 15.01
C PHE A 62 4.48 3.97 15.78
N GLN A 63 4.05 5.03 15.08
CA GLN A 63 3.59 6.28 15.70
C GLN A 63 2.49 6.04 16.76
N THR A 64 1.52 5.18 16.48
CA THR A 64 0.44 4.84 17.43
C THR A 64 0.97 4.23 18.72
N PHE A 65 2.04 3.44 18.67
CA PHE A 65 2.65 2.82 19.84
C PHE A 65 3.55 3.80 20.61
N LEU A 66 4.29 4.64 19.90
CA LEU A 66 5.16 5.65 20.50
C LEU A 66 4.34 6.68 21.29
N ILE A 67 3.25 7.20 20.72
CA ILE A 67 2.40 8.18 21.39
C ILE A 67 1.76 7.58 22.66
N ARG A 68 1.30 6.32 22.59
CA ARG A 68 0.70 5.64 23.75
C ARG A 68 1.67 5.41 24.90
N GLY A 69 2.97 5.30 24.63
CA GLY A 69 3.99 5.08 25.67
C GLY A 69 4.46 6.35 26.38
N VAL A 70 4.05 7.53 25.93
CA VAL A 70 4.46 8.83 26.48
C VAL A 70 3.41 9.41 27.44
N ASN A 71 2.19 8.87 27.46
CA ASN A 71 1.13 9.20 28.41
C ASN A 71 1.08 8.19 29.56
#